data_AF-A0A7S1A6A6-F1
#
_entry.id   AF-A0A7S1A6A6-F1
#
_cell.length_a   1.000
_cell.length_b   1.000
_cell.length_c   1.000
_cell.angle_alpha   90.00
_cell.angle_beta   90.00
_cell.angle_gamma   90.00
#
_symmetry.space_group_name_H-M   'P 1'
#
loop_
_entity.id
_entity.type
_entity.pdbx_description
1 polymer ?
#
loop_
_entity_poly.entity_id
_entity_poly.type
_entity_poly.pdbx_seq_one_letter_code
_entity_poly.pdbx_strand_id
1 'polypeptide(L)'
;DKEISAHATLQRTRTMVADLHLLFRHLDYDKSGKISRAEFERFISLEDVSSMFQSLDINVHDALHLFTVLDLDDNDELEIEEFVMGCLSIRGMARAADMEFLKAQLRRTQKRIACLEHSLKEQVELLRVVASEILDPDGDSEKTVSQSDTLV
;
A
#
# COMPACT_ATOMS: atom_id res chain seq x y z
N ASP A 1 13.04 -15.56 28.78
CA ASP A 1 12.73 -14.13 28.93
C ASP A 1 12.70 -13.32 27.64
N LYS A 2 13.75 -13.30 26.80
CA LYS A 2 13.74 -12.50 25.56
C LYS A 2 12.67 -12.92 24.53
N GLU A 3 12.38 -14.21 24.38
CA GLU A 3 11.37 -14.70 23.42
C GLU A 3 9.92 -14.42 23.87
N ILE A 4 9.65 -14.50 25.19
CA ILE A 4 8.35 -14.18 25.78
C ILE A 4 8.06 -12.68 25.61
N SER A 5 9.07 -11.83 25.84
CA SER A 5 8.98 -10.38 25.64
C SER A 5 8.76 -10.01 24.17
N ALA A 6 9.48 -10.68 23.25
CA ALA A 6 9.30 -10.46 21.82
C ALA A 6 7.89 -10.87 21.34
N HIS A 7 7.37 -12.00 21.81
CA HIS A 7 6.02 -12.45 21.46
C HIS A 7 4.93 -11.53 22.01
N ALA A 8 5.04 -11.11 23.27
CA ALA A 8 4.11 -10.17 23.89
C ALA A 8 4.10 -8.81 23.17
N THR A 9 5.27 -8.34 22.75
CA THR A 9 5.42 -7.09 21.98
C THR A 9 4.76 -7.22 20.60
N LEU A 10 5.00 -8.33 19.89
CA LEU A 10 4.38 -8.58 18.58
C LEU A 10 2.85 -8.64 18.65
N GLN A 11 2.30 -9.32 19.65
CA GLN A 11 0.85 -9.40 19.84
C GLN A 11 0.26 -8.01 20.09
N ARG A 12 0.89 -7.21 20.97
CA ARG A 12 0.44 -5.86 21.29
C ARG A 12 0.46 -4.94 20.07
N THR A 13 1.52 -4.99 19.26
CA THR A 13 1.60 -4.25 18.00
C THR A 13 0.50 -4.70 17.02
N ARG A 14 0.23 -6.00 16.93
CA ARG A 14 -0.79 -6.54 16.01
C ARG A 14 -2.20 -6.07 16.37
N THR A 15 -2.57 -6.11 17.65
CA THR A 15 -3.87 -5.61 18.10
C THR A 15 -3.98 -4.11 17.84
N MET A 16 -2.92 -3.37 18.15
CA MET A 16 -2.88 -1.93 17.95
C MET A 16 -3.01 -1.52 16.47
N VAL A 17 -2.36 -2.24 15.55
CA VAL A 17 -2.52 -2.00 14.11
C VAL A 17 -3.98 -2.23 13.68
N ALA A 18 -4.65 -3.25 14.21
CA ALA A 18 -6.06 -3.49 13.92
C ALA A 18 -6.97 -2.35 14.44
N ASP A 19 -6.70 -1.86 15.64
CA ASP A 19 -7.44 -0.75 16.25
C ASP A 19 -7.22 0.57 15.47
N LEU A 20 -5.99 0.82 15.01
CA LEU A 20 -5.67 1.97 14.13
C LEU A 20 -6.39 1.87 12.77
N HIS A 21 -6.48 0.67 12.18
CA HIS A 21 -7.27 0.47 10.97
C HIS A 21 -8.77 0.70 11.18
N LEU A 22 -9.30 0.37 12.36
CA LEU A 22 -10.70 0.65 12.71
C LEU A 22 -10.94 2.15 12.89
N LEU A 23 -10.00 2.84 13.53
CA LEU A 23 -10.03 4.29 13.69
C LEU A 23 -9.96 5.00 12.33
N PHE A 24 -9.07 4.55 11.44
CA PHE A 24 -8.97 5.10 10.08
C PHE A 24 -10.31 5.06 9.35
N ARG A 25 -11.04 3.94 9.42
CA ARG A 25 -12.37 3.81 8.78
C ARG A 25 -13.44 4.71 9.37
N HIS A 26 -13.28 5.16 10.62
CA HIS A 26 -14.19 6.14 11.21
C HIS A 26 -13.87 7.56 10.76
N LEU A 27 -12.61 7.84 10.45
CA LEU A 27 -12.13 9.14 9.98
C LEU A 27 -12.34 9.33 8.47
N ASP A 28 -12.14 8.29 7.66
CA ASP A 28 -12.40 8.24 6.21
C ASP A 28 -13.92 8.16 5.95
N TYR A 29 -14.58 9.31 6.05
CA TYR A 29 -16.04 9.41 6.00
C TYR A 29 -16.57 9.25 4.58
N ASP A 30 -15.86 9.80 3.61
CA ASP A 30 -16.22 9.70 2.20
C ASP A 30 -15.82 8.35 1.55
N LYS A 31 -15.03 7.54 2.26
CA LYS A 31 -14.49 6.23 1.81
C LYS A 31 -13.58 6.37 0.61
N SER A 32 -12.87 7.49 0.51
CA SER A 32 -11.82 7.72 -0.49
C SER A 32 -10.62 6.79 -0.29
N GLY A 33 -10.47 6.21 0.90
CA GLY A 33 -9.27 5.47 1.29
C GLY A 33 -8.16 6.36 1.82
N LYS A 34 -8.45 7.64 2.05
CA LYS A 34 -7.56 8.66 2.64
C LYS A 34 -8.33 9.43 3.71
N ILE A 35 -7.62 10.09 4.61
CA ILE A 35 -8.22 11.03 5.56
C ILE A 35 -7.77 12.43 5.18
N SER A 36 -8.68 13.23 4.64
CA SER A 36 -8.40 14.65 4.39
C SER A 36 -8.27 15.42 5.70
N ARG A 37 -7.54 16.54 5.67
CA ARG A 37 -7.45 17.44 6.82
C ARG A 37 -8.82 17.87 7.35
N ALA A 38 -9.77 18.14 6.45
CA ALA A 38 -11.12 18.56 6.83
C ALA A 38 -11.89 17.44 7.56
N GLU A 39 -11.76 16.19 7.12
CA GLU A 39 -12.33 15.04 7.82
C GLU A 39 -11.69 14.86 9.19
N PHE A 40 -10.36 14.93 9.24
CA PHE A 40 -9.62 14.79 10.49
C PHE A 40 -10.05 15.84 11.52
N GLU A 41 -10.05 17.13 11.16
CA GLU A 41 -10.48 18.23 12.03
C GLU A 41 -11.94 18.09 12.47
N ARG A 42 -12.81 17.59 11.59
CA ARG A 42 -14.23 17.38 11.89
C ARG A 42 -14.46 16.24 12.88
N PHE A 43 -13.77 15.12 12.70
CA PHE A 43 -14.02 13.90 13.45
C PHE A 43 -13.20 13.80 14.73
N ILE A 44 -12.04 14.47 14.82
CA ILE A 44 -11.16 14.40 16.00
C ILE A 44 -11.81 14.95 17.28
N SER A 45 -12.69 15.95 17.14
CA SER A 45 -13.42 16.51 18.28
C SER A 45 -14.58 15.64 18.77
N LEU A 46 -14.94 14.58 18.04
CA LEU A 46 -15.99 13.67 18.48
C LEU A 46 -15.49 12.80 19.63
N GLU A 47 -16.34 12.62 20.64
CA GLU A 47 -16.01 11.89 21.86
C GLU A 47 -15.58 10.44 21.58
N ASP A 48 -16.25 9.77 20.64
CA ASP A 48 -15.92 8.40 20.24
C ASP A 48 -14.50 8.31 19.64
N VAL A 49 -14.16 9.22 18.73
CA VAL A 49 -12.84 9.26 18.06
C VAL A 49 -11.75 9.64 19.05
N SER A 50 -12.00 10.64 19.89
CA SER A 50 -11.10 11.05 20.96
C SER A 50 -10.84 9.92 21.95
N SER A 51 -11.88 9.16 22.34
CA SER A 51 -11.75 7.98 23.19
C SER A 51 -10.93 6.88 22.52
N MET A 52 -11.05 6.69 21.20
CA MET A 52 -10.24 5.72 20.48
C MET A 52 -8.76 6.11 20.46
N PHE A 53 -8.42 7.37 20.17
CA PHE A 53 -7.04 7.87 20.27
C PHE A 53 -6.48 7.71 21.69
N GLN A 54 -7.26 8.02 22.73
CA GLN A 54 -6.84 7.81 24.12
C GLN A 54 -6.63 6.33 24.45
N SER A 55 -7.48 5.43 23.97
CA SER A 55 -7.30 3.98 24.16
C SER A 55 -6.03 3.45 23.48
N LEU A 56 -5.57 4.17 22.46
CA LEU A 56 -4.30 3.96 21.78
C LEU A 56 -3.14 4.70 22.45
N ASP A 57 -3.32 5.34 23.62
CA ASP A 57 -2.37 6.23 24.29
C ASP A 57 -1.80 7.34 23.38
N ILE A 58 -2.63 7.90 22.50
CA ILE A 58 -2.32 9.06 21.67
C ILE A 58 -3.13 10.25 22.19
N ASN A 59 -2.44 11.34 22.52
CA ASN A 59 -3.10 12.54 23.02
C ASN A 59 -3.77 13.31 21.87
N VAL A 60 -5.07 13.56 22.01
CA VAL A 60 -5.89 14.25 21.02
C VAL A 60 -5.53 15.73 20.89
N HIS A 61 -5.00 16.33 21.96
CA HIS A 61 -4.56 17.73 21.93
C HIS A 61 -3.30 17.92 21.07
N ASP A 62 -2.52 16.85 20.89
CA ASP A 62 -1.42 16.79 19.93
C ASP A 62 -1.93 16.46 18.53
N ALA A 63 -3.21 16.08 18.34
CA ALA A 63 -3.69 15.52 17.09
C ALA A 63 -3.68 16.48 15.88
N LEU A 64 -3.92 17.77 16.09
CA LEU A 64 -3.75 18.77 15.01
C LEU A 64 -2.27 18.90 14.59
N HIS A 65 -1.35 18.80 15.56
CA HIS A 65 0.08 18.66 15.26
C HIS A 65 0.40 17.28 14.66
N LEU A 66 -0.32 16.25 15.09
CA LEU A 66 -0.18 14.88 14.64
C LEU A 66 -0.47 14.83 13.15
N PHE A 67 -1.54 15.46 12.64
CA PHE A 67 -1.79 15.52 11.20
C PHE A 67 -0.58 16.09 10.43
N THR A 68 -0.03 17.23 10.87
CA THR A 68 1.19 17.83 10.28
C THR A 68 2.44 16.96 10.43
N VAL A 69 2.52 16.12 11.47
CA VAL A 69 3.63 15.18 11.68
C VAL A 69 3.45 13.89 10.87
N LEU A 70 2.21 13.52 10.58
CA LEU A 70 1.81 12.33 9.83
C LEU A 70 1.85 12.55 8.32
N ASP A 71 1.54 13.77 7.87
CA ASP A 71 1.57 14.20 6.47
C ASP A 71 3.03 14.40 6.03
N LEU A 72 3.63 13.34 5.51
CA LEU A 72 5.06 13.32 5.15
C LEU A 72 5.34 13.91 3.77
N ASP A 73 4.32 14.02 2.92
CA ASP A 73 4.43 14.54 1.55
C ASP A 73 3.73 15.90 1.36
N ASP A 74 3.25 16.51 2.45
CA ASP A 74 2.57 17.82 2.50
C ASP A 74 1.37 17.90 1.52
N ASN A 75 0.63 16.79 1.37
CA ASN A 75 -0.49 16.71 0.43
C ASN A 75 -1.86 17.03 1.10
N ASP A 76 -1.88 17.36 2.39
CA ASP A 76 -3.08 17.61 3.23
C ASP A 76 -4.05 16.40 3.33
N GLU A 77 -3.58 15.20 2.99
CA GLU A 77 -4.29 13.92 3.07
C GLU A 77 -3.42 12.85 3.77
N LEU A 78 -4.03 11.96 4.53
CA LEU A 78 -3.32 10.82 5.12
C LEU A 78 -3.79 9.52 4.49
N GLU A 79 -2.89 8.83 3.81
CA GLU A 79 -3.12 7.43 3.45
C GLU A 79 -3.13 6.56 4.71
N ILE A 80 -3.83 5.43 4.64
CA ILE A 80 -3.92 4.49 5.78
C ILE A 80 -2.55 4.02 6.28
N GLU A 81 -1.59 3.97 5.37
CA GLU A 81 -0.19 3.69 5.63
C GLU A 81 0.45 4.72 6.56
N GLU A 82 0.32 5.99 6.21
CA GLU A 82 0.92 7.13 6.88
C GLU A 82 0.28 7.33 8.24
N PHE A 83 -1.06 7.22 8.29
CA PHE A 83 -1.81 7.27 9.52
C PHE A 83 -1.37 6.21 10.53
N VAL A 84 -1.35 4.93 10.12
CA VAL A 84 -0.97 3.82 11.01
C VAL A 84 0.48 3.97 11.45
N MET A 85 1.38 4.28 10.52
CA MET A 85 2.80 4.35 10.81
C MET A 85 3.17 5.50 11.72
N GLY A 86 2.69 6.70 11.45
CA GLY A 86 3.06 7.81 12.30
C GLY A 86 2.37 7.74 13.68
N CYS A 87 1.18 7.14 13.80
CA CYS A 87 0.62 6.79 15.11
C CYS A 87 1.51 5.82 15.90
N LEU A 88 2.08 4.80 15.25
CA LEU A 88 3.03 3.86 15.88
C LEU A 88 4.38 4.51 16.21
N SER A 89 4.81 5.48 15.39
CA SER A 89 6.03 6.26 15.59
C SER A 89 5.93 7.15 16.82
N ILE A 90 4.82 7.89 16.97
CA ILE A 90 4.57 8.80 18.10
C ILE A 90 4.56 8.06 19.43
N ARG A 91 4.13 6.81 19.45
CA ARG A 91 4.19 5.93 20.63
C ARG A 91 5.56 5.35 20.94
N GLY A 92 6.58 5.57 20.10
CA GLY A 92 7.89 4.94 20.24
C GLY A 92 7.89 3.43 19.92
N MET A 93 6.84 2.91 19.28
CA MET A 93 6.72 1.50 18.86
C MET A 93 7.28 1.25 17.45
N ALA A 94 7.83 2.29 16.81
CA ALA A 94 8.36 2.32 15.44
C ALA A 94 9.08 1.02 15.05
N ARG A 95 10.10 0.58 15.80
CA ARG A 95 10.95 -0.56 15.37
C ARG A 95 10.23 -1.86 15.04
N ALA A 96 9.14 -2.20 15.73
CA ALA A 96 8.36 -3.40 15.44
C ALA A 96 7.30 -3.17 14.36
N ALA A 97 6.76 -1.96 14.30
CA ALA A 97 5.80 -1.50 13.30
C ALA A 97 6.43 -1.34 11.91
N ASP A 98 7.63 -0.73 11.84
CA ASP A 98 8.43 -0.48 10.64
C ASP A 98 8.62 -1.77 9.82
N MET A 99 8.87 -2.88 10.50
CA MET A 99 9.11 -4.16 9.83
C MET A 99 7.83 -4.77 9.26
N GLU A 100 6.70 -4.69 9.97
CA GLU A 100 5.41 -5.14 9.43
C GLU A 100 4.88 -4.24 8.31
N PHE A 101 5.13 -2.93 8.42
CA PHE A 101 4.85 -1.97 7.37
C PHE A 101 5.69 -2.22 6.13
N LEU A 102 7.00 -2.44 6.28
CA LEU A 102 7.88 -2.80 5.16
C LEU A 102 7.38 -4.08 4.48
N LYS A 103 6.93 -5.08 5.25
CA LYS A 103 6.31 -6.29 4.68
C LYS A 103 4.99 -5.98 3.95
N ALA A 104 4.16 -5.07 4.47
CA ALA A 104 2.91 -4.68 3.83
C ALA A 104 3.16 -3.93 2.51
N GLN A 105 4.07 -2.96 2.51
CA GLN A 105 4.53 -2.26 1.32
C GLN A 105 5.12 -3.22 0.29
N LEU A 106 5.98 -4.14 0.72
CA LEU A 106 6.53 -5.17 -0.16
C LEU A 106 5.42 -6.01 -0.81
N ARG A 107 4.42 -6.46 -0.05
CA ARG A 107 3.27 -7.22 -0.58
C ARG A 107 2.46 -6.40 -1.59
N ARG A 108 2.23 -5.11 -1.35
CA ARG A 108 1.52 -4.22 -2.30
C ARG A 108 2.32 -4.01 -3.57
N THR A 109 3.60 -3.71 -3.45
CA THR A 109 4.51 -3.54 -4.58
C THR A 109 4.58 -4.81 -5.41
N GLN A 110 4.68 -5.99 -4.79
CA GLN A 110 4.62 -7.27 -5.49
C GLN A 110 3.31 -7.46 -6.27
N LYS A 111 2.16 -7.10 -5.68
CA LYS A 111 0.87 -7.14 -6.39
C LYS A 111 0.84 -6.20 -7.60
N ARG A 112 1.32 -4.96 -7.43
CA ARG A 112 1.40 -3.98 -8.53
C ARG A 112 2.30 -4.47 -9.66
N ILE A 113 3.46 -5.04 -9.33
CA ILE A 113 4.38 -5.65 -10.30
C ILE A 113 3.68 -6.79 -11.03
N ALA A 114 3.02 -7.71 -10.33
CA ALA A 114 2.30 -8.81 -10.96
C ALA A 114 1.19 -8.33 -11.92
N CYS A 115 0.45 -7.27 -11.56
CA CYS A 115 -0.55 -6.67 -12.44
C CYS A 115 0.07 -6.02 -13.69
N LEU A 116 1.21 -5.34 -13.52
CA LEU A 116 1.94 -4.74 -14.65
C LEU A 116 2.51 -5.81 -15.58
N GLU A 117 3.09 -6.88 -15.04
CA GLU A 117 3.57 -8.03 -15.82
C GLU A 117 2.44 -8.68 -16.62
N HIS A 118 1.24 -8.80 -16.04
CA HIS A 118 0.08 -9.33 -16.73
C HIS A 118 -0.36 -8.41 -17.89
N SER A 119 -0.49 -7.11 -17.62
CA SER A 119 -0.90 -6.12 -18.62
C SER A 119 0.10 -6.05 -19.79
N LEU A 120 1.40 -6.16 -19.50
CA LEU A 120 2.45 -6.15 -20.53
C LEU A 120 2.38 -7.41 -21.40
N LYS A 121 2.11 -8.58 -20.82
CA LYS A 121 1.93 -9.83 -21.58
C LYS A 121 0.73 -9.74 -22.52
N GLU A 122 -0.39 -9.19 -22.07
CA GLU A 122 -1.57 -8.97 -22.91
C GLU A 122 -1.27 -8.04 -24.08
N GLN A 123 -0.58 -6.93 -23.84
CA GLN A 123 -0.19 -5.99 -24.89
C GLN A 123 0.75 -6.62 -25.93
N VAL A 124 1.72 -7.43 -25.49
CA VAL A 124 2.64 -8.14 -26.40
C VAL A 124 1.89 -9.15 -27.27
N GLU A 125 0.93 -9.88 -26.70
CA GLU A 125 0.15 -10.87 -27.46
C GLU A 125 -0.78 -10.18 -28.47
N LEU A 126 -1.40 -9.06 -28.09
CA LEU A 126 -2.21 -8.26 -29.00
C LEU A 126 -1.37 -7.69 -30.16
N LEU A 127 -0.16 -7.18 -29.86
CA LEU A 127 0.77 -6.73 -30.90
C LEU A 127 1.21 -7.85 -31.84
N ARG A 128 1.38 -9.09 -31.36
CA ARG A 128 1.68 -10.25 -32.21
C ARG A 128 0.55 -10.56 -33.17
N VAL A 129 -0.70 -10.55 -32.69
CA VAL A 129 -1.88 -10.78 -33.53
C VAL A 129 -1.98 -9.70 -34.62
N VAL A 130 -1.88 -8.43 -34.24
CA VAL A 130 -1.91 -7.31 -35.19
C VAL A 130 -0.76 -7.39 -36.20
N ALA A 131 0.46 -7.74 -35.75
CA ALA A 131 1.60 -7.91 -36.66
C ALA A 131 1.38 -9.05 -37.66
N SER A 132 0.72 -10.14 -37.24
CA SER A 132 0.39 -11.26 -38.14
C SER A 132 -0.68 -10.90 -39.18
N GLU A 133 -1.66 -10.04 -38.83
CA GLU A 133 -2.66 -9.54 -39.80
C GLU A 133 -2.06 -8.56 -40.81
N ILE A 134 -1.02 -7.80 -40.44
CA ILE A 134 -0.40 -6.80 -41.33
C ILE A 134 0.66 -7.42 -42.26
N LEU A 135 1.37 -8.46 -41.81
CA LEU A 135 2.48 -9.08 -42.56
C LEU A 135 2.03 -10.17 -43.55
N ASP A 136 0.79 -10.66 -43.47
CA ASP A 136 0.20 -11.61 -44.44
C ASP A 136 -1.19 -11.14 -44.93
N PRO A 137 -1.28 -10.06 -45.74
CA PRO A 137 -2.56 -9.63 -46.31
C PRO A 137 -3.03 -10.51 -47.47
N ASP A 138 -2.12 -11.21 -48.15
CA ASP A 138 -2.40 -12.10 -49.28
C ASP A 138 -1.54 -13.37 -49.13
N GLY A 139 -2.09 -14.40 -48.49
CA GLY A 139 -1.48 -15.71 -48.45
C GLY A 139 -1.40 -16.30 -49.86
N ASP A 140 -0.28 -16.10 -50.55
CA ASP A 140 0.07 -16.90 -51.71
C ASP A 140 1.49 -17.45 -51.64
N SER A 141 1.57 -18.72 -52.02
CA SER A 141 2.67 -19.65 -51.77
C SER A 141 3.81 -19.44 -52.75
N GLU A 142 5.09 -19.48 -52.32
CA GLU A 142 6.10 -20.38 -52.90
C GLU A 142 7.48 -20.28 -52.23
N LYS A 143 8.23 -21.37 -52.44
CA LYS A 143 9.35 -21.91 -51.68
C LYS A 143 10.70 -21.21 -51.89
N THR A 144 11.67 -21.70 -51.10
CA THR A 144 13.14 -21.74 -51.27
C THR A 144 13.86 -20.61 -50.52
N VAL A 145 14.81 -20.89 -49.62
CA VAL A 145 16.00 -21.73 -49.82
C VAL A 145 16.35 -22.58 -48.59
N SER A 146 16.71 -23.82 -48.91
CA SER A 146 17.27 -24.87 -48.06
C SER A 146 18.76 -24.64 -47.77
N GLN A 147 19.21 -25.13 -46.60
CA GLN A 147 20.60 -25.47 -46.21
C GLN A 147 21.56 -24.28 -46.00
N SER A 148 22.34 -24.20 -44.92
CA SER A 148 23.38 -25.19 -44.58
C SER A 148 23.88 -25.00 -43.13
N ASP A 149 24.34 -26.10 -42.55
CA ASP A 149 25.18 -26.22 -41.35
C ASP A 149 26.25 -25.13 -41.16
N THR A 150 26.66 -24.85 -39.92
CA THR A 150 28.00 -25.21 -39.39
C THR A 150 28.15 -24.74 -37.94
N LEU A 151 28.65 -25.67 -37.11
CA LEU A 151 29.24 -25.52 -35.78
C LEU A 151 29.95 -24.18 -35.52
N VAL A 152 29.88 -23.65 -34.28
CA VAL A 152 30.86 -23.85 -33.18
C VAL A 152 30.17 -23.46 -31.86
#